data_AF-A0A941DP56-F1
#
_entry.id   AF-A0A941DP56-F1
#
_cell.length_a   1.000
_cell.length_b   1.000
_cell.length_c   1.000
_cell.angle_alpha   90.00
_cell.angle_beta   90.00
_cell.angle_gamma   90.00
#
_symmetry.space_group_name_H-M   'P 1'
#
loop_
_entity.id
_entity.type
_entity.pdbx_description
1 polymer ?
#
loop_
_entity_poly.entity_id
_entity_poly.type
_entity_poly.pdbx_seq_one_letter_code
_entity_poly.pdbx_strand_id
1 'polypeptide(L)'
;VDYRAVVDRNGVISIPTIGNINLAGVKAADAEAIIRSSIAKLYRDVTVNVSFGRLRAITVYVVGQAKKPGSYTVSGFSTLVTAMLVSGGPNAAGSMRNVQVKRNGKVLGNLDLYAFIAKGDKSSD
;
A
#
# COMPACT_ATOMS: atom_id res chain seq x y z
N VAL A 1 -12.70 23.66 -9.06
CA VAL A 1 -13.79 22.66 -9.05
C VAL A 1 -13.27 21.48 -8.25
N ASP A 2 -14.00 21.09 -7.22
CA ASP A 2 -13.58 20.00 -6.34
C ASP A 2 -14.41 18.76 -6.65
N TYR A 3 -13.74 17.64 -6.93
CA TYR A 3 -14.38 16.36 -7.20
C TYR A 3 -13.81 15.29 -6.29
N ARG A 4 -14.69 14.49 -5.68
CA ARG A 4 -14.31 13.37 -4.80
C ARG A 4 -14.70 12.06 -5.47
N ALA A 5 -13.69 11.24 -5.75
CA ALA A 5 -13.86 9.89 -6.24
C ALA A 5 -13.39 8.88 -5.19
N VAL A 6 -14.05 7.73 -5.13
CA VAL A 6 -13.65 6.59 -4.30
C VAL A 6 -13.17 5.48 -5.22
N VAL A 7 -11.96 4.96 -4.96
CA VAL A 7 -11.44 3.78 -5.68
C VAL A 7 -12.37 2.61 -5.41
N ASP A 8 -12.91 1.95 -6.42
CA ASP A 8 -13.83 0.82 -6.24
C ASP A 8 -13.09 -0.48 -5.82
N ARG A 9 -13.74 -1.65 -5.94
CA ARG A 9 -13.12 -2.95 -5.62
C ARG A 9 -12.18 -3.46 -6.73
N ASN A 10 -12.34 -2.93 -7.94
CA ASN A 10 -11.51 -3.26 -9.10
C ASN A 10 -10.28 -2.35 -9.20
N GLY A 11 -10.15 -1.37 -8.29
CA GLY A 11 -9.04 -0.42 -8.29
C GLY A 11 -9.27 0.76 -9.24
N VAL A 12 -10.52 1.05 -9.61
CA VAL A 12 -10.87 2.08 -10.59
C VAL A 12 -11.52 3.28 -9.89
N ILE A 13 -11.23 4.49 -10.38
CA ILE A 13 -12.01 5.69 -10.09
C ILE A 13 -12.77 6.13 -11.35
N SER A 14 -13.99 6.64 -11.17
CA SER A 14 -14.76 7.24 -12.26
C SER A 14 -14.82 8.74 -12.04
N ILE A 15 -14.45 9.51 -13.06
CA ILE A 15 -14.53 10.97 -13.05
C ILE A 15 -15.44 11.39 -14.22
N PRO A 16 -16.49 12.20 -13.98
CA PRO A 16 -17.34 12.72 -15.05
C PRO A 16 -16.49 13.39 -16.13
N THR A 17 -16.91 13.26 -17.40
CA THR A 17 -16.22 13.75 -18.61
C THR A 17 -14.86 13.14 -18.93
N ILE A 18 -14.12 12.62 -17.95
CA ILE A 18 -12.83 11.92 -18.15
C ILE A 18 -13.02 10.41 -18.36
N GLY A 19 -13.99 9.81 -17.67
CA GLY A 19 -14.25 8.38 -17.67
C GLY A 19 -13.53 7.64 -16.54
N ASN A 20 -13.24 6.36 -16.79
CA ASN A 20 -12.68 5.46 -15.79
C ASN A 20 -11.14 5.48 -15.82
N ILE A 21 -10.51 5.66 -14.66
CA ILE A 21 -9.05 5.64 -14.50
C ILE A 21 -8.68 4.44 -13.63
N ASN A 22 -7.87 3.53 -14.19
CA ASN A 22 -7.38 2.35 -13.47
C ASN A 22 -6.18 2.70 -12.59
N LEU A 23 -6.28 2.39 -11.31
CA LEU A 23 -5.27 2.58 -10.28
C LEU A 23 -4.92 1.26 -9.57
N ALA A 24 -5.41 0.11 -10.06
CA ALA A 24 -5.09 -1.18 -9.50
C ALA A 24 -3.59 -1.47 -9.61
N GLY A 25 -2.93 -1.77 -8.48
CA GLY A 25 -1.50 -2.07 -8.42
C GLY A 25 -0.58 -0.86 -8.54
N VAL A 26 -1.13 0.35 -8.69
CA VAL A 26 -0.38 1.60 -8.72
C VAL A 26 0.01 2.00 -7.30
N LYS A 27 1.27 2.44 -7.10
CA LYS A 27 1.68 2.98 -5.80
C LYS A 27 0.96 4.31 -5.56
N ALA A 28 0.59 4.58 -4.31
CA ALA A 28 -0.12 5.80 -3.96
C ALA A 28 0.58 7.08 -4.44
N ALA A 29 1.91 7.12 -4.35
CA ALA A 29 2.73 8.24 -4.82
C ALA A 29 2.60 8.49 -6.34
N ASP A 30 2.31 7.45 -7.13
CA ASP A 30 2.24 7.54 -8.60
C ASP A 30 0.81 7.87 -9.09
N ALA A 31 -0.19 7.79 -8.21
CA ALA A 31 -1.59 7.94 -8.59
C ALA A 31 -1.92 9.34 -9.12
N GLU A 32 -1.35 10.40 -8.52
CA GLU A 32 -1.57 11.78 -8.96
C GLU A 32 -1.08 11.99 -10.40
N ALA A 33 0.11 11.50 -10.72
CA ALA A 33 0.67 11.61 -12.06
C ALA A 33 -0.21 10.91 -13.11
N ILE A 34 -0.72 9.71 -12.80
CA ILE A 34 -1.64 8.97 -13.67
C ILE A 34 -2.95 9.74 -13.87
N ILE A 35 -3.56 10.24 -12.80
CA ILE A 35 -4.82 10.99 -12.88
C ILE A 35 -4.62 12.27 -13.71
N ARG A 36 -3.56 13.01 -13.46
CA ARG A 36 -3.20 14.22 -14.22
C ARG A 36 -3.00 13.90 -15.70
N SER A 37 -2.33 12.79 -16.02
CA SER A 37 -2.12 12.37 -17.41
C SER A 37 -3.44 12.02 -18.12
N SER A 38 -4.41 11.42 -17.42
CA SER A 38 -5.73 11.10 -17.98
C SER A 38 -6.55 12.35 -18.25
N ILE A 39 -6.48 13.35 -17.36
CA ILE A 39 -7.19 14.63 -17.54
C ILE A 39 -6.58 15.44 -18.69
N ALA A 40 -5.25 15.46 -18.79
CA ALA A 40 -4.52 16.19 -19.83
C ALA A 40 -4.83 15.70 -21.26
N LYS A 41 -5.36 14.49 -21.43
CA LYS A 41 -5.79 13.96 -22.74
C LYS A 41 -7.02 14.67 -23.30
N LEU A 42 -7.88 15.19 -22.42
CA LEU A 42 -9.17 15.78 -22.80
C LEU A 42 -9.22 17.29 -22.60
N TYR A 43 -8.43 17.82 -21.66
CA TYR A 43 -8.36 19.25 -21.37
C TYR A 43 -6.91 19.75 -21.44
N ARG A 44 -6.70 20.85 -22.16
CA ARG A 44 -5.41 21.56 -22.21
C ARG A 44 -5.36 22.65 -21.13
N ASP A 45 -4.16 22.94 -20.64
CA ASP A 45 -3.87 24.04 -19.70
C ASP A 45 -4.64 23.98 -18.37
N VAL A 46 -4.89 22.78 -17.85
CA VAL A 46 -5.53 22.57 -16.55
C VAL A 46 -4.51 22.23 -15.47
N THR A 47 -4.57 22.94 -14.34
CA THR A 47 -3.84 22.58 -13.11
C THR A 47 -4.70 21.64 -12.28
N VAL A 48 -4.20 20.42 -12.06
CA VAL A 48 -4.87 19.39 -11.26
C VAL A 48 -4.02 19.15 -10.02
N ASN A 49 -4.66 19.23 -8.84
CA ASN A 49 -4.08 18.81 -7.57
C ASN A 49 -4.87 17.59 -7.07
N VAL A 50 -4.17 16.51 -6.73
CA VAL A 50 -4.81 15.30 -6.21
C VAL A 50 -4.42 15.08 -4.76
N SER A 51 -5.42 14.95 -3.89
CA SER A 51 -5.21 14.61 -2.47
C SER A 51 -5.96 13.34 -2.10
N PHE A 52 -5.36 12.52 -1.24
CA PHE A 52 -6.05 11.37 -0.67
C PHE A 52 -6.97 11.81 0.47
N GLY A 53 -8.26 11.47 0.35
CA GLY A 53 -9.23 11.63 1.43
C GLY A 53 -9.10 10.52 2.48
N ARG A 54 -10.16 9.74 2.65
CA ARG A 54 -10.15 8.61 3.60
C ARG A 54 -9.44 7.40 3.02
N LEU A 55 -8.40 6.94 3.71
CA LEU A 55 -7.74 5.68 3.40
C LEU A 55 -8.60 4.49 3.82
N ARG A 56 -8.66 3.47 2.97
CA ARG A 56 -9.27 2.19 3.33
C ARG A 56 -8.38 1.47 4.32
N ALA A 57 -8.97 0.94 5.38
CA ALA A 57 -8.31 -0.03 6.22
C ALA A 57 -8.24 -1.38 5.48
N ILE A 58 -7.15 -2.11 5.68
CA ILE A 58 -6.94 -3.46 5.17
C ILE A 58 -6.69 -4.41 6.35
N THR A 59 -7.12 -5.66 6.21
CA THR A 59 -6.80 -6.71 7.18
C THR A 59 -5.59 -7.50 6.68
N VAL A 60 -4.56 -7.60 7.51
CA VAL A 60 -3.39 -8.45 7.29
C VAL A 60 -3.34 -9.55 8.35
N TYR A 61 -2.85 -10.72 7.97
CA TYR A 61 -2.69 -11.85 8.88
C TYR A 61 -1.21 -12.09 9.14
N VAL A 62 -0.81 -12.03 10.41
CA VAL A 62 0.54 -12.37 10.84
C VAL A 62 0.48 -13.76 11.44
N VAL A 63 1.24 -14.68 10.86
CA VAL A 63 1.21 -16.12 11.17
C VAL A 63 2.63 -16.69 11.27
N GLY A 64 2.75 -17.90 11.81
CA GLY A 64 4.04 -18.56 12.01
C GLY A 64 4.72 -18.11 13.31
N GLN A 65 6.04 -17.97 13.29
CA GLN A 65 6.86 -17.66 14.46
C GLN A 65 6.85 -16.16 14.80
N ALA A 66 5.66 -15.62 15.04
CA ALA A 66 5.43 -14.24 15.46
C ALA A 66 5.17 -14.15 16.98
N LYS A 67 5.49 -13.01 17.59
CA LYS A 67 5.26 -12.76 19.01
C LYS A 67 3.77 -12.71 19.36
N LYS A 68 2.97 -12.09 18.49
CA LYS A 68 1.51 -12.02 18.60
C LYS A 68 0.90 -12.38 17.24
N PRO A 69 0.75 -13.68 16.90
CA PRO A 69 0.05 -14.07 15.68
C PRO A 69 -1.42 -13.65 15.74
N GLY A 70 -2.00 -13.28 14.61
CA GLY A 70 -3.39 -12.81 14.55
C GLY A 70 -3.71 -11.94 13.35
N SER A 71 -4.95 -11.45 13.30
CA SER A 71 -5.40 -10.47 12.31
C SER A 71 -5.16 -9.05 12.81
N TYR A 72 -4.65 -8.20 11.92
CA TYR A 72 -4.37 -6.79 12.19
C TYR A 72 -5.07 -5.92 11.14
N THR A 73 -5.85 -4.95 11.61
CA THR A 73 -6.43 -3.93 10.75
C THR A 73 -5.48 -2.75 10.69
N VAL A 74 -4.93 -2.48 9.51
CA VAL A 74 -3.95 -1.42 9.28
C VAL A 74 -4.40 -0.49 8.16
N SER A 75 -3.81 0.71 8.06
CA SER A 75 -4.08 1.61 6.94
C SER A 75 -3.67 0.96 5.62
N GLY A 76 -4.36 1.24 4.51
CA GLY A 76 -4.00 0.77 3.17
C GLY A 76 -2.63 1.26 2.66
N PHE A 77 -2.03 2.25 3.33
CA PHE A 77 -0.65 2.68 3.10
C PHE A 77 0.36 2.10 4.10
N SER A 78 -0.07 1.16 4.94
CA SER A 78 0.84 0.50 5.88
C SER A 78 1.80 -0.39 5.12
N THR A 79 3.04 -0.41 5.58
CA THR A 79 4.10 -1.24 5.00
C THR A 79 4.27 -2.53 5.80
N LEU A 80 5.15 -3.41 5.35
CA LEU A 80 5.45 -4.65 6.05
C LEU A 80 6.07 -4.37 7.42
N VAL A 81 6.95 -3.38 7.50
CA VAL A 81 7.55 -2.94 8.78
C VAL A 81 6.47 -2.52 9.78
N THR A 82 5.46 -1.75 9.34
CA THR A 82 4.34 -1.36 10.22
C THR A 82 3.58 -2.58 10.74
N ALA A 83 3.29 -3.57 9.88
CA ALA A 83 2.63 -4.81 10.27
C ALA A 83 3.47 -5.64 11.28
N MET A 84 4.79 -5.65 11.12
CA MET A 84 5.71 -6.30 12.06
C MET A 84 5.77 -5.57 13.40
N LEU A 85 5.74 -4.23 13.40
CA LEU A 85 5.75 -3.45 14.64
C LEU A 85 4.49 -3.68 15.47
N VAL A 86 3.31 -3.67 14.84
CA VAL A 86 2.03 -3.89 15.56
C VAL A 86 1.86 -5.31 16.08
N SER A 87 2.47 -6.30 15.40
CA SER A 87 2.51 -7.69 15.87
C SER A 87 3.61 -7.98 16.90
N GLY A 88 4.48 -7.00 17.17
CA GLY A 88 5.59 -7.15 18.11
C GLY A 88 6.78 -7.95 17.56
N GLY A 89 6.82 -8.17 16.25
CA GLY A 89 7.92 -8.83 15.55
C GLY A 89 7.92 -10.37 15.66
N PRO A 90 8.99 -11.02 15.17
CA PRO A 90 9.19 -12.46 15.34
C PRO A 90 9.31 -12.83 16.83
N ASN A 91 8.88 -14.04 17.20
CA ASN A 91 9.13 -14.58 18.54
C ASN A 91 10.59 -15.10 18.65
N ALA A 92 10.96 -15.68 19.80
CA ALA A 92 12.33 -16.17 20.04
C ALA A 92 12.79 -17.28 19.07
N ALA A 93 11.86 -18.02 18.46
CA ALA A 93 12.14 -19.03 17.44
C ALA A 93 11.96 -18.51 16.01
N GLY A 94 11.57 -17.24 15.84
CA GLY A 94 11.29 -16.62 14.55
C GLY A 94 12.51 -15.96 13.91
N SER A 95 12.56 -15.99 12.59
CA SER A 95 13.64 -15.33 11.85
C SER A 95 13.41 -13.83 11.75
N MET A 96 14.43 -13.03 12.08
CA MET A 96 14.47 -11.60 11.76
C MET A 96 14.93 -11.33 10.32
N ARG A 97 15.54 -12.30 9.63
CA ARG A 97 16.14 -12.11 8.31
C ARG A 97 15.28 -12.61 7.14
N ASN A 98 14.30 -13.45 7.44
CA ASN A 98 13.43 -14.08 6.45
C ASN A 98 11.97 -13.92 6.86
N VAL A 99 11.42 -12.74 6.59
CA VAL A 99 10.01 -12.41 6.79
C VAL A 99 9.33 -12.21 5.46
N GLN A 100 8.39 -13.10 5.13
CA GLN A 100 7.77 -13.14 3.82
C GLN A 100 6.42 -12.45 3.80
N VAL A 101 6.19 -11.64 2.77
CA VAL A 101 4.84 -11.18 2.42
C VAL A 101 4.26 -12.09 1.37
N LYS A 102 3.07 -12.63 1.65
CA LYS A 102 2.33 -13.46 0.72
C LYS A 102 1.01 -12.80 0.35
N ARG A 103 0.69 -12.80 -0.95
CA ARG A 103 -0.60 -12.35 -1.49
C ARG A 103 -1.06 -13.33 -2.56
N ASN A 104 -2.30 -13.78 -2.49
CA ASN A 104 -2.87 -14.76 -3.43
C ASN A 104 -1.98 -16.02 -3.56
N GLY A 105 -1.44 -16.50 -2.44
CA GLY A 105 -0.56 -17.68 -2.38
C GLY A 105 0.88 -17.46 -2.87
N LYS A 106 1.21 -16.30 -3.46
CA LYS A 106 2.56 -16.00 -3.97
C LYS A 106 3.36 -15.17 -2.96
N VAL A 107 4.65 -15.48 -2.82
CA VAL A 107 5.60 -14.63 -2.07
C VAL A 107 5.89 -13.40 -2.93
N LEU A 108 5.55 -12.23 -2.41
CA LEU A 108 5.77 -10.95 -3.10
C LEU A 108 7.06 -10.25 -2.67
N GLY A 109 7.57 -10.58 -1.48
CA GLY A 109 8.76 -9.95 -0.94
C GLY A 109 9.27 -10.69 0.29
N ASN A 110 10.55 -10.47 0.59
CA ASN A 110 11.21 -10.93 1.79
C ASN A 110 11.90 -9.74 2.46
N LEU A 111 11.70 -9.60 3.77
CA LEU A 111 12.28 -8.52 4.56
C LEU A 111 13.31 -9.07 5.54
N ASP A 112 14.49 -8.45 5.51
CA ASP A 112 15.49 -8.56 6.57
C ASP A 112 15.27 -7.43 7.58
N LEU A 113 14.54 -7.72 8.65
CA LEU A 113 14.31 -6.79 9.76
C LEU A 113 15.61 -6.39 10.46
N TYR A 114 16.65 -7.23 10.42
CA TYR A 114 17.93 -6.89 11.02
C TYR A 114 18.61 -5.76 10.24
N ALA A 115 18.56 -5.79 8.91
CA ALA A 115 19.04 -4.69 8.07
C ALA A 115 18.29 -3.39 8.37
N PHE A 116 16.97 -3.47 8.53
CA PHE A 116 16.15 -2.31 8.90
C PHE A 116 16.51 -1.75 10.28
N ILE A 117 16.58 -2.58 11.32
CA ILE A 117 16.85 -2.14 12.70
C ILE A 117 18.29 -1.63 12.84
N ALA A 118 19.26 -2.32 12.23
CA ALA A 118 20.68 -2.00 12.40
C ALA A 118 21.15 -0.84 11.51
N LYS A 119 20.56 -0.66 10.32
CA LYS A 119 21.06 0.29 9.32
C LYS A 119 20.01 1.32 8.89
N GLY A 120 18.77 1.21 9.37
CA GLY A 120 17.65 2.05 8.90
C GLY A 120 17.23 1.77 7.46
N ASP A 121 17.66 0.65 6.87
CA ASP A 121 17.40 0.33 5.46
C ASP A 121 15.95 -0.11 5.25
N LYS A 122 15.17 0.69 4.51
CA LYS A 122 13.77 0.44 4.14
C LYS A 122 13.60 0.05 2.66
N SER A 123 14.68 -0.28 1.96
CA SER A 123 14.63 -0.56 0.51
C SER A 123 13.79 -1.78 0.13
N SER A 124 13.63 -2.73 1.06
CA SER A 124 12.86 -3.98 0.87
C SER A 124 11.43 -3.92 1.45
N ASP A 125 10.96 -2.73 1.82
CA ASP A 125 9.62 -2.46 2.38
C ASP A 125 8.60 -2.09 1.29
#